data_AF-A0A590UJZ0-F1
#
_entry.id   AF-A0A590UJZ0-F1
#
_cell.length_a   1.000
_cell.length_b   1.000
_cell.length_c   1.000
_cell.angle_alpha   90.00
_cell.angle_beta   90.00
_cell.angle_gamma   90.00
#
_symmetry.space_group_name_H-M   'P 1'
#
loop_
_entity.id
_entity.type
_entity.pdbx_description
1 polymer ?
#
loop_
_entity_poly.entity_id
_entity_poly.type
_entity_poly.pdbx_seq_one_letter_code
_entity_poly.pdbx_strand_id
1 'polypeptide(L)'
;GKFTDGQLVSQKSDSSKDIRGDKITWIEGKEPGCETIGLLMSSMDDLIRHCNGKLGSYKINGRTKAMVACYPGNGTGYVRHVDNPNGDGRCVTCIYYLNKDWDAKVRNNCLVF
;
A
#
# COMPACT_ATOMS: atom_id res chain seq x y z
N GLY A 1 -4.45 13.05 -8.38
CA GLY A 1 -4.00 11.99 -9.29
C GLY A 1 -5.19 11.27 -9.90
N LYS A 2 -5.05 10.72 -11.11
CA LYS A 2 -6.09 9.86 -11.72
C LYS A 2 -5.85 8.43 -11.28
N PHE A 3 -6.87 7.79 -10.72
CA PHE A 3 -6.80 6.38 -10.32
C PHE A 3 -6.73 5.45 -11.54
N THR A 4 -5.90 4.41 -11.44
CA THR A 4 -5.72 3.35 -12.44
C THR A 4 -5.95 1.98 -11.81
N ASP A 5 -6.13 0.92 -12.62
CA ASP A 5 -6.20 -0.45 -12.08
C ASP A 5 -4.90 -0.83 -11.34
N GLY A 6 -5.05 -1.59 -10.26
CA GLY A 6 -3.93 -2.15 -9.49
C GLY A 6 -2.99 -2.96 -10.38
N GLN A 7 -1.68 -2.71 -10.23
CA GLN A 7 -0.64 -3.32 -11.05
C GLN A 7 0.01 -4.53 -10.34
N LEU A 8 0.48 -5.49 -11.12
CA LEU A 8 1.19 -6.69 -10.66
C LEU A 8 2.66 -6.63 -11.11
N VAL A 9 3.55 -7.19 -10.30
CA VAL A 9 5.00 -7.26 -10.62
C VAL A 9 5.25 -8.17 -11.83
N SER A 10 4.42 -9.18 -12.04
CA SER A 10 4.46 -10.07 -13.21
C SER A 10 3.05 -10.24 -13.76
N GLN A 11 2.80 -9.69 -14.95
CA GLN A 11 1.55 -9.90 -15.69
C GLN A 11 1.61 -11.27 -16.40
N LYS A 12 1.22 -12.33 -15.68
CA LYS A 12 1.06 -13.67 -16.27
C LYS A 12 -0.40 -14.02 -16.63
N SER A 13 -1.36 -13.20 -16.23
CA SER A 13 -2.79 -13.37 -16.53
C SER A 13 -3.33 -12.22 -17.39
N ASP A 14 -4.36 -12.51 -18.18
CA ASP A 14 -5.01 -11.54 -19.08
C ASP A 14 -5.82 -10.46 -18.34
N SER A 15 -6.05 -10.63 -17.03
CA SER A 15 -6.76 -9.68 -16.16
C SER A 15 -6.07 -9.56 -14.80
N SER A 16 -5.56 -8.37 -14.45
CA SER A 16 -5.07 -8.09 -13.10
C SER A 16 -6.17 -8.06 -12.04
N LYS A 17 -7.43 -7.90 -12.47
CA LYS A 17 -8.61 -7.78 -11.59
C LYS A 17 -8.98 -9.08 -10.88
N ASP A 18 -8.57 -10.21 -11.43
CA ASP A 18 -8.79 -11.53 -10.81
C ASP A 18 -7.87 -11.75 -9.61
N ILE A 19 -6.78 -10.97 -9.52
CA ILE A 19 -5.77 -11.04 -8.47
C ILE A 19 -5.98 -9.89 -7.47
N ARG A 20 -6.20 -8.67 -7.97
CA ARG A 20 -6.46 -7.48 -7.14
C ARG A 20 -7.51 -6.56 -7.78
N GLY A 21 -8.55 -6.24 -7.03
CA GLY A 21 -9.69 -5.44 -7.50
C GLY A 21 -9.63 -3.96 -7.15
N ASP A 22 -8.48 -3.45 -6.71
CA ASP A 22 -8.31 -2.05 -6.31
C ASP A 22 -7.99 -1.12 -7.47
N LYS A 23 -8.31 0.15 -7.23
CA LYS A 23 -7.83 1.28 -8.00
C LYS A 23 -6.73 1.98 -7.21
N ILE A 24 -5.61 2.31 -7.86
CA ILE A 24 -4.47 2.97 -7.22
C ILE A 24 -4.08 4.28 -7.89
N THR A 25 -3.43 5.16 -7.12
CA THR A 25 -2.60 6.26 -7.64
C THR A 25 -1.34 6.37 -6.80
N TRP A 26 -0.24 6.75 -7.42
CA TRP A 26 1.03 7.00 -6.74
C TRP A 26 1.15 8.50 -6.42
N ILE A 27 1.49 8.82 -5.18
CA ILE A 27 1.58 10.19 -4.66
C ILE A 27 2.98 10.43 -4.06
N GLU A 28 3.63 11.49 -4.49
CA GLU A 28 4.92 11.93 -3.96
C GLU A 28 4.77 12.69 -2.63
N GLY A 29 3.63 13.34 -2.42
CA GLY A 29 3.31 14.14 -1.24
C GLY A 29 3.63 15.63 -1.42
N LYS A 30 3.93 16.06 -2.65
CA LYS A 30 4.22 17.45 -3.02
C LYS A 30 3.21 18.00 -4.04
N GLU A 31 2.33 17.14 -4.54
CA GLU A 31 1.25 17.52 -5.44
C GLU A 31 0.28 18.47 -4.73
N PRO A 32 -0.24 19.50 -5.41
CA PRO A 32 -1.25 20.39 -4.83
C PRO A 32 -2.47 19.61 -4.30
N GLY A 33 -2.89 19.91 -3.08
CA GLY A 33 -4.01 19.23 -2.41
C GLY A 33 -3.66 17.88 -1.78
N CYS A 34 -2.39 17.49 -1.75
CA CYS A 34 -1.90 16.25 -1.12
C CYS A 34 -1.02 16.52 0.12
N GLU A 35 -1.09 17.71 0.70
CA GLU A 35 -0.20 18.17 1.78
C GLU A 35 -0.32 17.29 3.04
N THR A 36 -1.53 16.87 3.39
CA THR A 36 -1.77 15.97 4.53
C THR A 36 -1.24 14.56 4.27
N ILE A 37 -1.25 14.10 3.01
CA ILE A 37 -0.61 12.83 2.62
C ILE A 37 0.90 12.97 2.77
N GLY A 38 1.48 14.10 2.33
CA GLY A 38 2.88 14.42 2.54
C GLY A 38 3.28 14.43 4.01
N LEU A 39 2.44 15.01 4.89
CA LEU A 39 2.67 14.99 6.34
C LEU A 39 2.64 13.57 6.93
N LEU A 40 1.68 12.74 6.51
CA LEU A 40 1.62 11.33 6.89
C LEU A 40 2.89 10.58 6.47
N MET A 41 3.34 10.79 5.22
CA MET A 41 4.56 10.17 4.70
C MET A 41 5.79 10.58 5.51
N SER A 42 5.94 11.87 5.84
CA SER A 42 7.02 12.36 6.70
C SER A 42 6.97 11.74 8.11
N SER A 43 5.78 11.59 8.68
CA SER A 43 5.60 10.97 10.00
C SER A 43 6.02 9.49 9.98
N MET A 44 5.71 8.76 8.89
CA MET A 44 6.19 7.39 8.70
C MET A 44 7.71 7.32 8.52
N ASP A 45 8.29 8.24 7.75
CA ASP A 45 9.74 8.33 7.54
C ASP A 45 10.47 8.58 8.86
N ASP A 46 9.92 9.45 9.69
CA ASP A 46 10.46 9.74 11.01
C ASP A 46 10.42 8.50 11.91
N LEU A 47 9.32 7.75 11.94
CA LEU A 47 9.22 6.50 12.69
C LEU A 47 10.25 5.48 12.21
N ILE A 48 10.36 5.27 10.89
CA ILE A 48 11.33 4.33 10.31
C ILE A 48 12.77 4.76 10.61
N ARG A 49 13.07 6.07 10.60
CA ARG A 49 14.40 6.58 10.96
C ARG A 49 14.77 6.22 12.40
N HIS A 50 13.85 6.33 13.35
CA HIS A 50 14.08 5.95 14.75
C HIS A 50 14.23 4.43 14.94
N CYS A 51 13.65 3.63 14.03
CA CYS A 51 13.77 2.19 14.01
C CYS A 51 14.97 1.68 13.19
N ASN A 52 15.62 2.51 12.39
CA ASN A 52 16.68 2.08 11.48
C ASN A 52 17.86 1.48 12.27
N GLY A 53 18.35 0.32 11.84
CA GLY A 53 19.34 -0.47 12.59
C GLY A 53 18.77 -1.33 13.72
N LYS A 54 17.46 -1.27 13.99
CA LYS A 54 16.76 -2.13 14.97
C LYS A 54 15.75 -3.09 14.33
N LEU A 55 15.49 -2.93 13.02
CA LEU A 55 14.60 -3.81 12.26
C LEU A 55 15.40 -4.94 11.60
N GLY A 56 15.81 -5.91 12.43
CA GLY A 56 16.66 -7.02 11.99
C GLY A 56 18.01 -6.54 11.45
N SER A 57 18.47 -7.13 10.34
CA SER A 57 19.71 -6.74 9.66
C SER A 57 19.50 -5.74 8.52
N TYR A 58 18.31 -5.14 8.39
CA TYR A 58 18.00 -4.22 7.29
C TYR A 58 18.61 -2.83 7.54
N LYS A 59 19.14 -2.25 6.46
CA LYS A 59 19.54 -0.84 6.39
C LYS A 59 18.56 -0.11 5.49
N ILE A 60 17.61 0.61 6.08
CA ILE A 60 16.58 1.30 5.32
C ILE A 60 17.12 2.68 4.92
N ASN A 61 17.18 2.94 3.61
CA ASN A 61 17.74 4.16 3.02
C ASN A 61 16.77 4.85 2.04
N GLY A 62 15.56 4.34 1.90
CA GLY A 62 14.55 4.89 1.00
C GLY A 62 13.23 4.12 1.07
N ARG A 63 12.23 4.64 0.36
CA ARG A 63 10.92 4.03 0.18
C ARG A 63 10.33 4.41 -1.16
N THR A 64 9.26 3.75 -1.56
CA THR A 64 8.46 4.13 -2.73
C THR A 64 7.65 5.41 -2.47
N LYS A 65 7.05 5.96 -3.54
CA LYS A 65 5.93 6.91 -3.42
C LYS A 65 4.76 6.25 -2.67
N ALA A 66 3.86 7.03 -2.10
CA ALA A 66 2.68 6.48 -1.44
C ALA A 66 1.72 5.89 -2.48
N MET A 67 1.32 4.64 -2.29
CA MET A 67 0.26 4.02 -3.08
C MET A 67 -1.07 4.28 -2.38
N VAL A 68 -1.86 5.21 -2.89
CA VAL A 68 -3.25 5.41 -2.42
C VAL A 68 -4.13 4.40 -3.15
N ALA A 69 -4.72 3.48 -2.40
CA ALA A 69 -5.55 2.41 -2.93
C ALA A 69 -7.01 2.54 -2.48
N CYS A 70 -7.93 2.24 -3.39
CA CYS A 70 -9.37 2.19 -3.12
C CYS A 70 -9.93 0.86 -3.64
N TYR A 71 -10.54 0.08 -2.76
CA TYR A 71 -11.33 -1.09 -3.11
C TYR A 71 -12.80 -0.65 -3.19
N PRO A 72 -13.40 -0.58 -4.38
CA PRO A 72 -14.72 0.04 -4.58
C PRO A 72 -15.91 -0.80 -4.07
N GLY A 73 -15.68 -1.81 -3.22
CA GLY A 73 -16.71 -2.75 -2.78
C GLY A 73 -16.98 -3.85 -3.80
N ASN A 74 -18.22 -4.32 -3.90
CA ASN A 74 -18.67 -5.36 -4.86
C ASN A 74 -17.83 -6.65 -4.83
N GLY A 75 -17.37 -7.07 -3.66
CA GLY A 75 -16.53 -8.26 -3.51
C GLY A 75 -15.10 -8.10 -4.03
N THR A 76 -14.67 -6.89 -4.40
CA THR A 76 -13.27 -6.63 -4.73
C THR A 76 -12.38 -6.87 -3.53
N GLY A 77 -11.24 -7.50 -3.78
CA GLY A 77 -10.23 -7.81 -2.77
C GLY A 77 -8.88 -8.03 -3.42
N TYR A 78 -7.93 -8.51 -2.62
CA TYR A 78 -6.64 -8.97 -3.10
C TYR A 78 -6.46 -10.40 -2.63
N VAL A 79 -6.26 -11.32 -3.57
CA VAL A 79 -5.92 -12.72 -3.25
C VAL A 79 -4.65 -12.79 -2.40
N ARG A 80 -4.50 -13.90 -1.68
CA ARG A 80 -3.31 -14.18 -0.88
C ARG A 80 -2.05 -14.05 -1.73
N HIS A 81 -1.10 -13.23 -1.27
CA HIS A 81 0.17 -13.01 -1.95
C HIS A 81 1.27 -12.65 -0.96
N VAL A 82 2.50 -12.69 -1.44
CA VAL A 82 3.67 -12.13 -0.75
C VAL A 82 4.03 -10.84 -1.47
N ASP A 83 4.22 -9.75 -0.71
CA ASP A 83 4.57 -8.45 -1.30
C ASP A 83 5.87 -8.55 -2.09
N ASN A 84 6.93 -9.09 -1.47
CA ASN A 84 8.24 -9.21 -2.09
C ASN A 84 8.70 -10.68 -2.19
N PRO A 85 8.19 -11.46 -3.15
CA PRO A 85 8.54 -12.88 -3.27
C PRO A 85 9.93 -13.10 -3.90
N ASN A 86 10.46 -12.11 -4.63
CA ASN A 86 11.67 -12.27 -5.47
C ASN A 86 12.84 -11.37 -5.05
N GLY A 87 12.77 -10.70 -3.89
CA GLY A 87 13.86 -9.86 -3.39
C GLY A 87 14.04 -8.54 -4.14
N ASP A 88 12.97 -7.82 -4.46
CA ASP A 88 12.99 -6.52 -5.15
C ASP A 88 13.47 -5.32 -4.28
N GLY A 89 13.99 -5.60 -3.09
CA GLY A 89 14.48 -4.60 -2.14
C GLY A 89 13.47 -4.16 -1.08
N ARG A 90 12.17 -4.46 -1.22
CA ARG A 90 11.18 -4.15 -0.17
C ARG A 90 11.37 -5.04 1.05
N CYS A 91 11.52 -4.44 2.23
CA CYS A 91 11.74 -5.15 3.50
C CYS A 91 10.67 -4.88 4.57
N VAL A 92 9.93 -3.78 4.45
CA VAL A 92 8.85 -3.39 5.36
C VAL A 92 7.68 -2.85 4.54
N THR A 93 6.47 -3.30 4.86
CA THR A 93 5.22 -2.76 4.31
C THR A 93 4.53 -1.91 5.39
N CYS A 94 4.32 -0.62 5.10
CA CYS A 94 3.59 0.30 5.97
C CYS A 94 2.23 0.63 5.34
N ILE A 95 1.15 0.43 6.09
CA ILE A 95 -0.22 0.68 5.62
C ILE A 95 -0.93 1.60 6.62
N TYR A 96 -1.63 2.62 6.10
CA TYR A 96 -2.49 3.51 6.89
C TYR A 96 -3.92 3.45 6.37
N TYR A 97 -4.87 3.07 7.23
CA TYR A 97 -6.28 2.92 6.87
C TYR A 97 -7.07 4.21 7.12
N LEU A 98 -8.01 4.50 6.22
CA LEU A 98 -8.83 5.72 6.24
C LEU A 98 -10.33 5.45 6.40
N ASN A 99 -10.73 4.20 6.65
CA ASN A 99 -12.13 3.81 6.76
C ASN A 99 -12.67 4.10 8.16
N LYS A 100 -13.28 5.27 8.35
CA LYS A 100 -13.97 5.62 9.60
C LYS A 100 -15.17 4.70 9.82
N ASP A 101 -15.42 4.33 11.08
CA ASP A 101 -16.58 3.53 11.51
C ASP A 101 -16.69 2.19 10.76
N TRP A 102 -15.54 1.56 10.51
CA TRP A 102 -15.45 0.30 9.79
C TRP A 102 -15.88 -0.90 10.65
N ASP A 103 -16.87 -1.65 10.17
CA ASP A 103 -17.27 -2.93 10.75
C ASP A 103 -16.92 -4.09 9.81
N ALA A 104 -15.90 -4.85 10.21
CA ALA A 104 -15.43 -6.04 9.54
C ALA A 104 -16.50 -7.14 9.38
N LYS A 105 -17.42 -7.27 10.34
CA LYS A 105 -18.46 -8.32 10.34
C LYS A 105 -19.53 -8.07 9.28
N VAL A 106 -19.75 -6.80 8.95
CA VAL A 106 -20.75 -6.38 7.96
C VAL A 106 -20.14 -6.31 6.56
N ARG A 107 -18.88 -5.84 6.45
CA ARG A 107 -18.27 -5.51 5.16
C ARG A 107 -17.38 -6.61 4.57
N ASN A 108 -17.08 -7.67 5.34
CA ASN A 108 -16.38 -8.90 4.89
C ASN A 108 -15.04 -8.65 4.16
N ASN A 109 -14.34 -7.59 4.54
CA ASN A 109 -13.07 -7.16 3.94
C ASN A 109 -12.08 -6.79 5.06
N CYS A 110 -11.33 -7.81 5.47
CA CYS A 110 -10.25 -7.68 6.44
C CYS A 110 -8.91 -7.97 5.77
N LEU A 111 -7.85 -7.30 6.20
CA LEU A 111 -6.50 -7.77 5.94
C LEU A 111 -6.24 -8.97 6.86
N VAL A 112 -5.87 -10.10 6.29
CA VAL A 112 -5.47 -11.31 7.01
C VAL A 112 -4.00 -11.58 6.67
N PHE A 113 -3.16 -11.63 7.70
CA PHE A 113 -1.72 -11.92 7.60
C PHE A 113 -1.44 -13.43 7.60
#